data_AF-A0A9P6ZJA1-F1
#
_entry.id   AF-A0A9P6ZJA1-F1
#
_cell.length_a   1.000
_cell.length_b   1.000
_cell.length_c   1.000
_cell.angle_alpha   90.00
_cell.angle_beta   90.00
_cell.angle_gamma   90.00
#
_symmetry.space_group_name_H-M   'P 1'
#
loop_
_entity.id
_entity.type
_entity.pdbx_description
1 polymer ?
#
loop_
_entity_poly.entity_id
_entity_poly.type
_entity_poly.pdbx_seq_one_letter_code
_entity_poly.pdbx_strand_id
1 'polypeptide(L)'
;MASVELWSLPVVQTLFARSPPAPLSAKGIWRQGLTAQINQLPANLNVRAILHLLNDDFDSCHKLAQTQEGNPYADHLHSIAHRREPDYCNSKYWIGRFSHEHLPEIYSPGGTVTQAKEEMNMFVDTVQSVEASGEGVADHEKRQWEEMTKLARILIDSEREL
;
A
#
# COMPACT_ATOMS: atom_id res chain seq x y z
N MET A 1 -0.35 -10.13 -22.01
CA MET A 1 -1.82 -10.22 -22.15
C MET A 1 -2.55 -10.30 -20.80
N ALA A 2 -1.87 -10.53 -19.66
CA ALA A 2 -2.49 -10.65 -18.33
C ALA A 2 -2.91 -9.33 -17.63
N SER A 3 -2.19 -8.20 -17.81
CA SER A 3 -2.52 -6.96 -17.06
C SER A 3 -3.78 -6.24 -17.55
N VAL A 4 -4.11 -6.35 -18.84
CA VAL A 4 -5.37 -5.82 -19.40
C VAL A 4 -6.56 -6.52 -18.73
N GLU A 5 -6.39 -7.79 -18.33
CA GLU A 5 -7.41 -8.52 -17.61
C GLU A 5 -7.60 -7.98 -16.19
N LEU A 6 -6.53 -7.78 -15.40
CA LEU A 6 -6.66 -7.30 -14.01
C LEU A 6 -7.33 -5.93 -13.88
N TRP A 7 -6.94 -4.95 -14.70
CA TRP A 7 -7.56 -3.61 -14.69
C TRP A 7 -9.05 -3.62 -15.09
N SER A 8 -9.47 -4.63 -15.86
CA SER A 8 -10.87 -4.78 -16.26
C SER A 8 -11.75 -5.45 -15.20
N LEU A 9 -11.14 -6.03 -14.15
CA LEU A 9 -11.89 -6.76 -13.13
C LEU A 9 -12.71 -5.81 -12.25
N PRO A 10 -14.00 -6.12 -12.00
CA PRO A 10 -14.86 -5.28 -11.16
C PRO A 10 -14.30 -5.02 -9.76
N VAL A 11 -13.61 -5.99 -9.16
CA VAL A 11 -12.97 -5.83 -7.84
C VAL A 11 -11.88 -4.77 -7.86
N VAL A 12 -11.02 -4.75 -8.88
CA VAL A 12 -9.95 -3.75 -9.03
C VAL A 12 -10.56 -2.38 -9.30
N GLN A 13 -11.54 -2.28 -10.19
CA GLN A 13 -12.24 -1.02 -10.47
C GLN A 13 -12.94 -0.46 -9.22
N THR A 14 -13.59 -1.32 -8.44
CA THR A 14 -14.25 -0.92 -7.18
C THR A 14 -13.26 -0.37 -6.15
N LEU A 15 -12.10 -1.01 -6.01
CA LEU A 15 -11.06 -0.55 -5.09
C LEU A 15 -10.49 0.80 -5.51
N PHE A 16 -10.17 0.98 -6.81
CA PHE A 16 -9.62 2.25 -7.31
C PHE A 16 -10.65 3.39 -7.36
N ALA A 17 -11.95 3.07 -7.43
CA ALA A 17 -13.04 4.04 -7.36
C ALA A 17 -13.49 4.37 -5.93
N ARG A 18 -12.78 3.87 -4.90
CA ARG A 18 -13.10 4.12 -3.50
C ARG A 18 -13.18 5.62 -3.19
N SER A 19 -14.31 6.02 -2.60
CA SER A 19 -14.58 7.37 -2.11
C SER A 19 -15.43 7.28 -0.84
N PRO A 20 -15.07 7.97 0.27
CA PRO A 20 -13.84 8.77 0.46
C PRO A 20 -12.55 7.91 0.39
N PRO A 21 -11.36 8.52 0.24
CA PRO A 21 -10.10 7.79 0.31
C PRO A 21 -9.98 6.99 1.61
N ALA A 22 -9.11 5.98 1.61
CA ALA A 22 -8.91 5.17 2.80
C ALA A 22 -8.43 6.02 3.99
N PRO A 23 -8.96 5.80 5.21
CA PRO A 23 -8.51 6.54 6.38
C PRO A 23 -7.04 6.21 6.69
N LEU A 24 -6.38 7.10 7.45
CA LEU A 24 -5.03 6.87 7.95
C LEU A 24 -4.97 5.52 8.68
N SER A 25 -5.87 5.34 9.65
CA SER A 25 -6.04 4.11 10.42
C SER A 25 -7.47 3.60 10.33
N ALA A 26 -7.64 2.47 9.64
CA ALA A 26 -8.96 1.85 9.50
C ALA A 26 -9.37 1.08 10.76
N LYS A 27 -10.67 1.03 11.05
CA LYS A 27 -11.22 0.23 12.17
C LYS A 27 -11.66 -1.17 11.75
N GLY A 28 -11.57 -1.47 10.46
CA GLY A 28 -11.91 -2.77 9.88
C GLY A 28 -11.96 -2.71 8.37
N ILE A 29 -12.22 -3.87 7.76
CA ILE A 29 -12.31 -4.05 6.31
C ILE A 29 -13.41 -3.14 5.73
N TRP A 30 -13.09 -2.38 4.69
CA TRP A 30 -14.00 -1.46 4.02
C TRP A 30 -15.19 -2.20 3.37
N ARG A 31 -14.91 -3.25 2.59
CA ARG A 31 -15.93 -4.11 1.98
C ARG A 31 -15.60 -5.60 2.15
N GLN A 32 -16.29 -6.23 3.10
CA GLN A 32 -16.15 -7.67 3.42
C GLN A 32 -16.28 -8.57 2.18
N GLY A 33 -17.19 -8.24 1.25
CA GLY A 33 -17.41 -9.03 0.03
C GLY A 33 -16.25 -9.00 -0.98
N LEU A 34 -15.30 -8.08 -0.84
CA LEU A 34 -14.13 -8.00 -1.74
C LEU A 34 -13.00 -8.93 -1.31
N THR A 35 -12.87 -9.27 -0.02
CA THR A 35 -11.77 -10.13 0.49
C THR A 35 -11.72 -11.48 -0.25
N ALA A 36 -12.86 -12.16 -0.38
CA ALA A 36 -12.94 -13.43 -1.10
C ALA A 36 -12.61 -13.29 -2.60
N GLN A 37 -13.04 -12.18 -3.22
CA GLN A 37 -12.76 -11.91 -4.63
C GLN A 37 -11.27 -11.66 -4.86
N ILE A 38 -10.62 -10.86 -4.00
CA ILE A 38 -9.18 -10.58 -4.05
C ILE A 38 -8.38 -11.88 -3.89
N ASN A 39 -8.79 -12.75 -2.96
CA ASN A 39 -8.12 -14.04 -2.72
C ASN A 39 -8.12 -14.95 -3.96
N GLN A 40 -9.17 -14.89 -4.78
CA GLN A 40 -9.36 -15.72 -5.97
C GLN A 40 -8.72 -15.13 -7.23
N LEU A 41 -8.14 -13.92 -7.16
CA LEU A 41 -7.49 -13.32 -8.33
C LEU A 41 -6.31 -14.16 -8.81
N PRO A 42 -6.18 -14.39 -10.13
CA PRO A 42 -5.01 -15.04 -10.71
C PRO A 42 -3.85 -14.04 -10.82
N ALA A 43 -3.45 -13.47 -9.68
CA ALA A 43 -2.39 -12.46 -9.57
C ALA A 43 -1.35 -12.89 -8.53
N ASN A 44 -0.14 -12.34 -8.67
CA ASN A 44 0.94 -12.56 -7.73
C ASN A 44 0.55 -12.10 -6.31
N LEU A 45 1.31 -12.59 -5.33
CA LEU A 45 0.99 -12.37 -3.91
C LEU A 45 1.02 -10.89 -3.52
N ASN A 46 1.94 -10.11 -4.08
CA ASN A 46 2.08 -8.68 -3.78
C ASN A 46 0.92 -7.87 -4.36
N VAL A 47 0.44 -8.21 -5.55
CA VAL A 47 -0.77 -7.61 -6.16
C VAL A 47 -1.99 -7.91 -5.29
N ARG A 48 -2.18 -9.15 -4.85
CA ARG A 48 -3.29 -9.47 -3.93
C ARG A 48 -3.15 -8.76 -2.59
N ALA A 49 -1.94 -8.65 -2.05
CA ALA A 49 -1.67 -7.96 -0.79
C ALA A 49 -2.00 -6.46 -0.88
N ILE A 50 -1.56 -5.74 -1.92
CA ILE A 50 -1.89 -4.32 -2.07
C ILE A 50 -3.40 -4.10 -2.26
N LEU A 51 -4.10 -5.00 -2.96
CA LEU A 51 -5.55 -4.90 -3.14
C LEU A 51 -6.31 -5.12 -1.81
N HIS A 52 -5.83 -6.03 -0.95
CA HIS A 52 -6.32 -6.17 0.42
C HIS A 52 -6.08 -4.90 1.25
N LEU A 53 -4.91 -4.28 1.10
CA LEU A 53 -4.60 -3.01 1.76
C LEU A 53 -5.55 -1.88 1.32
N LEU A 54 -5.87 -1.77 0.02
CA LEU A 54 -6.86 -0.81 -0.49
C LEU A 54 -8.28 -1.08 0.08
N ASN A 55 -8.55 -2.31 0.52
CA ASN A 55 -9.79 -2.73 1.17
C ASN A 55 -9.76 -2.64 2.70
N ASP A 56 -8.69 -2.11 3.30
CA ASP A 56 -8.46 -2.07 4.76
C ASP A 56 -8.39 -3.46 5.41
N ASP A 57 -8.05 -4.50 4.64
CA ASP A 57 -7.87 -5.87 5.11
C ASP A 57 -6.39 -6.11 5.48
N PHE A 58 -6.00 -5.56 6.63
CA PHE A 58 -4.62 -5.58 7.10
C PHE A 58 -4.10 -6.99 7.35
N ASP A 59 -4.92 -7.86 7.95
CA ASP A 59 -4.54 -9.24 8.24
C ASP A 59 -4.25 -10.03 6.95
N SER A 60 -5.09 -9.89 5.92
CA SER A 60 -4.85 -10.55 4.63
C SER A 60 -3.64 -9.97 3.90
N CYS A 61 -3.48 -8.65 3.91
CA CYS A 61 -2.29 -7.99 3.36
C CYS A 61 -1.01 -8.48 4.06
N HIS A 62 -0.98 -8.42 5.38
CA HIS A 62 0.15 -8.82 6.22
C HIS A 62 0.52 -10.28 6.00
N LYS A 63 -0.47 -11.20 6.00
CA LYS A 63 -0.22 -12.64 5.77
C LYS A 63 0.42 -12.91 4.41
N LEU A 64 -0.03 -12.23 3.35
CA LEU A 64 0.57 -12.41 2.02
C LEU A 64 1.98 -11.81 1.96
N ALA A 65 2.18 -10.59 2.48
CA ALA A 65 3.48 -9.95 2.51
C ALA A 65 4.50 -10.76 3.33
N GLN A 66 4.07 -11.34 4.45
CA GLN A 66 4.87 -12.21 5.33
C GLN A 66 5.43 -13.44 4.61
N THR A 67 4.73 -13.97 3.60
CA THR A 67 5.25 -15.10 2.80
C THR A 67 6.33 -14.69 1.81
N GLN A 68 6.51 -13.39 1.60
CA GLN A 68 7.38 -12.78 0.60
C GLN A 68 8.41 -11.83 1.24
N GLU A 69 8.71 -11.94 2.54
CA GLU A 69 9.71 -11.09 3.21
C GLU A 69 11.05 -11.08 2.46
N GLY A 70 11.68 -9.92 2.38
CA GLY A 70 12.91 -9.70 1.60
C GLY A 70 12.64 -9.40 0.13
N ASN A 71 11.41 -9.59 -0.36
CA ASN A 71 10.95 -8.95 -1.58
C ASN A 71 10.68 -7.45 -1.29
N PRO A 72 11.29 -6.51 -2.03
CA PRO A 72 11.14 -5.08 -1.74
C PRO A 72 9.70 -4.56 -1.78
N TYR A 73 8.82 -5.16 -2.58
CA TYR A 73 7.40 -4.78 -2.59
C TYR A 73 6.66 -5.30 -1.35
N ALA A 74 7.00 -6.50 -0.87
CA ALA A 74 6.41 -7.06 0.34
C ALA A 74 6.86 -6.28 1.59
N ASP A 75 8.13 -5.92 1.67
CA ASP A 75 8.66 -5.10 2.76
C ASP A 75 8.03 -3.68 2.76
N HIS A 76 7.78 -3.12 1.57
CA HIS A 76 7.00 -1.89 1.43
C HIS A 76 5.56 -2.08 1.92
N LEU A 77 4.88 -3.16 1.54
CA LEU A 77 3.52 -3.45 2.02
C LEU A 77 3.45 -3.55 3.56
N HIS A 78 4.41 -4.22 4.20
CA HIS A 78 4.50 -4.25 5.66
C HIS A 78 4.64 -2.87 6.27
N SER A 79 5.48 -2.00 5.69
CA SER A 79 5.66 -0.65 6.21
C SER A 79 4.35 0.17 6.18
N ILE A 80 3.55 0.06 5.11
CA ILE A 80 2.27 0.75 5.02
C ILE A 80 1.26 0.09 5.97
N ALA A 81 1.15 -1.23 5.98
CA ALA A 81 0.23 -1.96 6.85
C ALA A 81 0.41 -1.55 8.32
N HIS A 82 1.64 -1.60 8.84
CA HIS A 82 1.90 -1.23 10.23
C HIS A 82 1.68 0.26 10.52
N ARG A 83 1.95 1.16 9.56
CA ARG A 83 1.61 2.58 9.74
C ARG A 83 0.10 2.76 9.92
N ARG A 84 -0.70 1.97 9.21
CA ARG A 84 -2.18 2.00 9.26
C ARG A 84 -2.77 1.19 10.43
N GLU A 85 -1.96 0.41 11.15
CA GLU A 85 -2.23 -0.25 12.43
C GLU A 85 -1.78 0.56 13.66
N PRO A 86 -1.50 1.86 13.48
CA PRO A 86 -0.71 2.71 14.38
C PRO A 86 0.55 2.12 15.02
N ASP A 87 1.24 1.19 14.35
CA ASP A 87 2.53 0.62 14.76
C ASP A 87 3.67 1.29 13.99
N TYR A 88 3.91 2.56 14.33
CA TYR A 88 4.87 3.42 13.63
C TYR A 88 6.32 2.94 13.74
N CYS A 89 6.71 2.37 14.89
CA CYS A 89 8.05 1.83 15.09
C CYS A 89 8.31 0.66 14.14
N ASN A 90 7.35 -0.26 14.02
CA ASN A 90 7.49 -1.41 13.14
C ASN A 90 7.40 -1.00 11.66
N SER A 91 6.55 -0.02 11.33
CA SER A 91 6.55 0.61 10.00
C SER A 91 7.96 1.07 9.59
N LYS A 92 8.66 1.80 10.46
CA LYS A 92 10.04 2.25 10.21
C LYS A 92 11.06 1.11 10.17
N TYR A 93 10.89 0.07 10.98
CA TYR A 93 11.71 -1.13 10.92
C TYR A 93 11.67 -1.74 9.51
N TRP A 94 10.48 -1.87 8.93
CA TRP A 94 10.30 -2.39 7.58
C TRP A 94 10.88 -1.48 6.50
N ILE A 95 10.73 -0.16 6.61
CA ILE A 95 11.42 0.81 5.73
C ILE A 95 12.93 0.54 5.75
N GLY A 96 13.52 0.27 6.91
CA GLY A 96 14.94 -0.05 7.06
C GLY A 96 15.40 -1.25 6.23
N ARG A 97 14.52 -2.24 5.99
CA ARG A 97 14.88 -3.54 5.41
C ARG A 97 15.04 -3.56 3.89
N PHE A 98 14.53 -2.56 3.17
CA PHE A 98 14.58 -2.57 1.71
C PHE A 98 14.99 -1.23 1.10
N SER A 99 15.51 -1.28 -0.12
CA SER A 99 15.79 -0.14 -0.98
C SER A 99 15.56 -0.59 -2.43
N HIS A 100 14.70 0.11 -3.17
CA HIS A 100 14.31 -0.29 -4.52
C HIS A 100 14.00 0.90 -5.42
N GLU A 101 14.16 0.71 -6.73
CA GLU A 101 13.95 1.71 -7.77
C GLU A 101 12.49 2.20 -7.92
N HIS A 102 11.52 1.53 -7.28
CA HIS A 102 10.12 1.96 -7.32
C HIS A 102 9.85 3.12 -6.35
N LEU A 103 10.74 3.35 -5.36
CA LEU A 103 10.52 4.34 -4.31
C LEU A 103 10.44 5.79 -4.84
N PRO A 104 11.34 6.25 -5.74
CA PRO A 104 11.26 7.61 -6.27
C PRO A 104 9.93 7.93 -6.96
N GLU A 105 9.31 6.98 -7.67
CA GLU A 105 8.00 7.23 -8.31
C GLU A 105 6.89 7.59 -7.30
N ILE A 106 6.98 7.02 -6.10
CA ILE A 106 5.95 7.15 -5.05
C ILE A 106 6.24 8.34 -4.14
N TYR A 107 7.49 8.49 -3.69
CA TYR A 107 7.85 9.45 -2.66
C TYR A 107 8.52 10.69 -3.25
N SER A 108 9.58 10.52 -4.05
CA SER A 108 10.41 11.62 -4.54
C SER A 108 10.58 11.58 -6.08
N PRO A 109 9.57 11.98 -6.89
CA PRO A 109 9.66 11.87 -8.34
C PRO A 109 10.82 12.68 -8.93
N GLY A 110 11.71 12.01 -9.66
CA GLY A 110 12.96 12.59 -10.18
C GLY A 110 14.12 12.61 -9.18
N GLY A 111 13.90 12.17 -7.94
CA GLY A 111 14.91 12.00 -6.92
C GLY A 111 15.59 10.62 -6.93
N THR A 112 16.45 10.41 -5.95
CA THR A 112 17.17 9.15 -5.72
C THR A 112 16.38 8.21 -4.80
N VAL A 113 16.74 6.92 -4.79
CA VAL A 113 16.17 5.93 -3.85
C VAL A 113 16.39 6.34 -2.39
N THR A 114 17.53 6.95 -2.06
CA THR A 114 17.83 7.43 -0.70
C THR A 114 16.89 8.55 -0.28
N GLN A 115 16.72 9.57 -1.12
CA GLN A 115 15.78 10.69 -0.86
C GLN A 115 14.36 10.18 -0.70
N ALA A 116 13.92 9.29 -1.59
CA ALA A 116 12.59 8.68 -1.50
C ALA A 116 12.39 7.89 -0.20
N LYS A 117 13.41 7.18 0.27
CA LYS A 117 13.36 6.42 1.53
C LYS A 117 13.34 7.33 2.76
N GLU A 118 14.06 8.46 2.73
CA GLU A 118 14.00 9.50 3.77
C GLU A 118 12.60 10.12 3.85
N GLU A 119 12.03 10.51 2.71
CA GLU A 119 10.67 11.06 2.62
C GLU A 119 9.61 10.06 3.08
N MET A 120 9.77 8.78 2.72
CA MET A 120 8.90 7.70 3.21
C MET A 120 8.96 7.57 4.74
N ASN A 121 10.15 7.68 5.34
CA ASN A 121 10.31 7.63 6.80
C ASN A 121 9.67 8.85 7.48
N MET A 122 9.89 10.06 6.93
CA MET A 122 9.26 11.30 7.40
C MET A 122 7.74 11.26 7.30
N PHE A 123 7.19 10.58 6.29
CA PHE A 123 5.76 10.43 6.15
C PHE A 123 5.15 9.58 7.28
N VAL A 124 5.88 8.59 7.82
CA VAL A 124 5.46 7.87 9.04
C VAL A 124 5.32 8.82 10.22
N ASP A 125 6.32 9.68 10.45
CA ASP A 125 6.28 10.68 11.53
C ASP A 125 5.12 11.66 11.37
N THR A 126 4.86 12.05 10.12
CA THR A 126 3.77 12.97 9.80
C THR A 126 2.41 12.34 10.10
N VAL A 127 2.19 11.09 9.68
CA VAL A 127 0.95 10.36 9.99
C VAL A 127 0.75 10.20 11.49
N GLN A 128 1.81 9.83 12.24
CA GLN A 128 1.74 9.72 13.70
C GLN A 128 1.32 11.05 14.35
N SER A 129 1.91 12.17 13.91
CA SER A 129 1.58 13.48 14.43
C SER A 129 0.14 13.90 14.09
N VAL A 130 -0.30 13.65 12.85
CA VAL A 130 -1.63 14.02 12.36
C VAL A 130 -2.73 13.22 13.02
N GLU A 131 -2.52 11.91 13.25
CA GLU A 131 -3.48 11.10 14.00
C GLU A 131 -3.58 11.52 15.47
N ALA A 132 -2.47 11.99 16.07
CA ALA A 132 -2.47 12.47 17.44
C ALA A 132 -3.14 13.85 17.59
N SER A 133 -2.97 14.75 16.63
CA SER A 133 -3.54 16.10 16.68
C SER A 133 -4.96 16.20 16.11
N GLY A 134 -5.30 15.34 15.14
CA GLY A 134 -6.51 15.44 14.32
C GLY A 134 -6.47 16.55 13.26
N GLU A 135 -5.39 17.33 13.19
CA GLU A 135 -5.25 18.44 12.25
C GLU A 135 -4.72 17.93 10.89
N GLY A 136 -5.43 18.27 9.81
CA GLY A 136 -5.00 17.93 8.45
C GLY A 136 -5.18 16.45 8.07
N VAL A 137 -5.97 15.67 8.83
CA VAL A 137 -6.21 14.24 8.56
C VAL A 137 -6.63 13.98 7.12
N ALA A 138 -7.59 14.74 6.59
CA ALA A 138 -8.10 14.53 5.22
C ALA A 138 -7.03 14.67 4.13
N ASP A 139 -6.09 15.61 4.29
CA ASP A 139 -5.00 15.80 3.32
C ASP A 139 -4.01 14.62 3.35
N HIS A 140 -3.79 14.06 4.53
CA HIS A 140 -2.88 12.93 4.71
C HIS A 140 -3.53 11.61 4.34
N GLU A 141 -4.85 11.46 4.52
CA GLU A 141 -5.62 10.35 3.93
C GLU A 141 -5.51 10.35 2.41
N LYS A 142 -5.59 11.53 1.78
CA LYS A 142 -5.37 11.68 0.34
C LYS A 142 -3.95 11.31 -0.06
N ARG A 143 -2.92 11.80 0.63
CA ARG A 143 -1.50 11.45 0.34
C ARG A 143 -1.23 9.96 0.50
N GLN A 144 -1.78 9.33 1.53
CA GLN A 144 -1.69 7.88 1.75
C GLN A 144 -2.43 7.11 0.66
N TRP A 145 -3.61 7.59 0.23
CA TRP A 145 -4.32 6.99 -0.89
C TRP A 145 -3.51 7.05 -2.19
N GLU A 146 -2.86 8.18 -2.47
CA GLU A 146 -1.95 8.34 -3.61
C GLU A 146 -0.75 7.39 -3.52
N GLU A 147 -0.16 7.22 -2.34
CA GLU A 147 0.93 6.25 -2.10
C GLU A 147 0.49 4.82 -2.42
N MET A 148 -0.60 4.35 -1.79
CA MET A 148 -1.07 2.98 -1.97
C MET A 148 -1.53 2.70 -3.40
N THR A 149 -2.21 3.66 -4.05
CA THR A 149 -2.68 3.47 -5.42
C THR A 149 -1.55 3.53 -6.45
N LYS A 150 -0.49 4.31 -6.22
CA LYS A 150 0.73 4.25 -7.05
C LYS A 150 1.43 2.90 -6.91
N LEU A 151 1.63 2.42 -5.67
CA LEU A 151 2.22 1.09 -5.44
C LEU A 151 1.39 -0.01 -6.11
N ALA A 152 0.07 0.08 -6.02
CA ALA A 152 -0.84 -0.85 -6.68
C ALA A 152 -0.69 -0.83 -8.21
N ARG A 153 -0.56 0.35 -8.81
CA ARG A 153 -0.31 0.49 -10.26
C ARG A 153 0.99 -0.16 -10.67
N ILE A 154 2.08 0.15 -9.98
CA ILE A 154 3.41 -0.45 -10.24
C ILE A 154 3.34 -1.98 -10.18
N LEU A 155 2.67 -2.53 -9.15
CA LEU A 155 2.53 -3.97 -8.99
C LEU A 155 1.66 -4.61 -10.09
N ILE A 156 0.51 -4.02 -10.44
CA ILE A 156 -0.37 -4.56 -11.49
C ILE A 156 0.28 -4.45 -12.87
N ASP A 157 1.03 -3.38 -13.12
CA ASP A 157 1.67 -3.15 -14.42
C ASP A 157 2.97 -3.96 -14.58
N SER A 158 3.69 -4.28 -13.50
CA SER A 158 4.88 -5.15 -13.54
C SER A 158 4.56 -6.64 -13.77
N GLU A 159 3.33 -7.09 -13.50
CA GLU A 159 2.83 -8.42 -13.91
C GLU A 159 2.84 -8.63 -15.45
N ARG A 160 3.11 -7.58 -16.23
CA ARG A 160 3.22 -7.66 -17.69
C ARG A 160 4.51 -8.29 -18.19
N GLU A 161 5.54 -8.29 -17.35
CA GLU A 161 6.93 -8.56 -17.74
C GLU A 161 7.40 -9.98 -17.34
N LEU A 162 6.54 -10.75 -16.67
CA LEU A 162 6.73 -12.15 -16.30
C LEU A 162 5.81 -13.07 -17.13
#